data_AF-A0A3B8ZJ26-F1
#
_entry.id   AF-A0A3B8ZJ26-F1
#
_cell.length_a   1.000
_cell.length_b   1.000
_cell.length_c   1.000
_cell.angle_alpha   90.00
_cell.angle_beta   90.00
_cell.angle_gamma   90.00
#
_symmetry.space_group_name_H-M   'P 1'
#
loop_
_entity.id
_entity.type
_entity.pdbx_description
1 polymer ?
#
loop_
_entity_poly.entity_id
_entity_poly.type
_entity_poly.pdbx_seq_one_letter_code
_entity_poly.pdbx_strand_id
1 'polypeptide(L)' 'MIPDPTEEIKAIRHRLGAEFDYDLDRIFADIQRRQAESGRTYVTRPSRRIANNKAMQLSGGGDASDNAESTPAAR' A
#
# COMPACT_ATOMS: atom_id res chain seq x y z
N MET A 1 21.15 32.76 5.65
CA MET A 1 20.28 32.48 4.48
C MET A 1 19.58 31.17 4.78
N ILE A 2 18.26 31.17 4.91
CA ILE A 2 17.50 29.93 5.15
C ILE A 2 17.54 29.16 3.83
N PRO A 3 18.00 27.89 3.82
CA PRO A 3 17.99 27.08 2.61
C PRO A 3 16.55 26.93 2.10
N ASP A 4 16.38 26.83 0.79
CA ASP A 4 15.08 26.54 0.20
C ASP A 4 14.56 25.22 0.80
N PRO A 5 13.40 25.21 1.49
CA PRO A 5 12.86 24.00 2.10
C PRO A 5 12.68 22.87 1.08
N THR A 6 12.46 23.20 -0.20
CA THR A 6 12.35 22.22 -1.28
C THR A 6 13.68 21.49 -1.51
N GLU A 7 14.78 22.21 -1.54
CA GLU A 7 16.11 21.65 -1.73
C GLU A 7 16.55 20.81 -0.53
N GLU A 8 16.17 21.24 0.68
CA GLU A 8 16.39 20.47 1.89
C GLU A 8 15.60 19.14 1.89
N ILE A 9 14.32 19.17 1.52
CA ILE A 9 13.49 17.96 1.37
C ILE A 9 14.09 17.00 0.33
N LYS A 10 14.54 17.53 -0.81
CA LYS A 10 15.20 16.71 -1.86
C LYS A 10 16.48 16.07 -1.33
N ALA A 11 17.33 16.83 -0.65
CA ALA A 11 18.58 16.33 -0.09
C ALA A 11 18.35 15.23 0.96
N ILE A 12 17.37 15.42 1.85
CA ILE A 12 16.98 14.42 2.85
C ILE A 12 16.46 13.16 2.18
N ARG A 13 15.55 13.29 1.19
CA ARG A 13 15.03 12.14 0.44
C ARG A 13 16.14 11.38 -0.27
N HIS A 14 17.07 12.08 -0.91
CA HIS A 14 18.19 11.45 -1.61
C HIS A 14 19.07 10.67 -0.64
N ARG A 15 19.44 11.27 0.49
CA ARG A 15 20.24 10.63 1.54
C ARG A 15 19.56 9.36 2.06
N LEU A 16 18.30 9.48 2.49
CA LEU A 16 17.53 8.35 3.02
C LEU A 16 17.31 7.25 1.98
N GLY A 17 17.05 7.61 0.72
CA GLY A 17 16.88 6.62 -0.34
C GLY A 17 18.20 5.90 -0.68
N ALA A 18 19.32 6.62 -0.70
CA ALA A 18 20.63 6.05 -1.00
C ALA A 18 21.09 5.03 0.05
N GLU A 19 20.73 5.22 1.32
CA GLU A 19 21.02 4.24 2.40
C GLU A 19 20.41 2.85 2.13
N PHE A 20 19.39 2.76 1.28
CA PHE A 20 18.68 1.53 0.94
C PHE A 20 18.72 1.23 -0.56
N ASP A 21 19.63 1.83 -1.33
CA ASP A 21 19.70 1.68 -2.79
C ASP A 21 18.38 2.00 -3.52
N TYR A 22 17.53 2.86 -2.92
CA TYR A 22 16.17 3.15 -3.36
C TYR A 22 15.24 1.92 -3.42
N ASP A 23 15.59 0.83 -2.75
CA ASP A 23 14.78 -0.37 -2.62
C ASP A 23 13.70 -0.16 -1.53
N LEU A 24 12.47 0.00 -1.97
CA LEU A 24 11.32 0.22 -1.08
C LEU A 24 11.08 -0.96 -0.15
N ASP A 25 11.29 -2.19 -0.62
CA ASP A 25 11.03 -3.40 0.18
C ASP A 25 12.04 -3.48 1.34
N ARG A 26 13.30 -3.12 1.09
CA ARG A 26 14.32 -3.01 2.15
C ARG A 26 14.00 -1.94 3.19
N ILE A 27 13.52 -0.78 2.76
CA ILE A 27 13.09 0.29 3.68
C ILE A 27 11.96 -0.21 4.58
N PHE A 28 10.94 -0.85 4.01
CA PHE A 28 9.83 -1.39 4.79
C PHE A 28 10.25 -2.50 5.74
N ALA A 29 11.14 -3.40 5.31
CA ALA A 29 11.67 -4.46 6.16
C ALA A 29 12.42 -3.90 7.38
N ASP A 30 13.26 -2.87 7.19
CA ASP A 30 13.97 -2.22 8.29
C ASP A 30 13.01 -1.53 9.27
N ILE A 31 11.99 -0.81 8.77
CA ILE A 31 10.98 -0.17 9.61
C ILE A 31 10.25 -1.21 10.46
N GLN A 32 9.84 -2.33 9.87
CA GLN A 32 9.18 -3.42 10.60
C GLN A 32 10.09 -4.05 11.66
N ARG A 33 11.38 -4.27 11.34
CA ARG A 33 12.36 -4.77 12.31
C ARG A 33 12.50 -3.83 13.51
N ARG A 34 12.71 -2.53 13.26
CA ARG A 34 12.82 -1.53 14.33
C ARG A 34 11.52 -1.41 15.16
N GLN A 35 10.37 -1.59 14.52
CA GLN A 35 9.08 -1.63 15.18
C GLN A 35 9.00 -2.81 16.18
N ALA A 36 9.43 -4.00 15.75
CA ALA A 36 9.46 -5.19 16.58
C ALA A 36 10.45 -5.08 17.74
N GLU A 37 11.66 -4.57 17.49
CA GLU A 37 12.71 -4.40 18.51
C GLU A 37 12.34 -3.36 19.57
N SER A 38 11.68 -2.28 19.17
CA SER A 38 11.30 -1.20 20.09
C SER A 38 9.98 -1.45 20.85
N GLY A 39 9.16 -2.38 20.37
CA GLY A 39 7.78 -2.58 20.85
C GLY A 39 6.85 -1.39 20.57
N ARG A 40 7.29 -0.39 19.80
CA ARG A 40 6.50 0.79 19.43
C ARG A 40 5.81 0.59 18.11
N THR A 41 4.59 1.08 17.93
CA THR A 41 3.91 1.05 16.63
C THR A 41 4.28 2.28 15.80
N TYR A 42 4.93 2.08 14.65
CA TYR A 42 5.34 3.15 13.75
C TYR A 42 4.33 3.44 12.65
N VAL A 43 3.61 2.41 12.18
CA VAL A 43 2.61 2.55 11.12
C VAL A 43 1.29 1.94 11.59
N THR A 44 0.26 2.78 11.67
CA THR A 44 -1.14 2.35 11.85
C THR A 44 -1.86 2.52 10.52
N ARG A 45 -2.16 1.41 9.84
CA ARG A 45 -2.96 1.46 8.61
C ARG A 45 -4.44 1.50 9.00
N PRO A 46 -5.25 2.42 8.45
CA PRO A 46 -6.69 2.35 8.64
C PRO A 46 -7.21 1.02 8.06
N SER A 47 -8.24 0.45 8.70
CA SER A 47 -8.92 -0.72 8.14
C SER A 47 -9.35 -0.43 6.70
N ARG A 48 -9.04 -1.35 5.78
CA ARG A 48 -9.44 -1.24 4.38
C ARG A 48 -10.96 -1.17 4.35
N ARG A 49 -11.52 -0.01 4.01
CA ARG A 49 -12.95 0.10 3.69
C ARG A 49 -13.18 -0.67 2.41
N ILE A 50 -13.87 -1.81 2.51
CA ILE A 50 -14.41 -2.50 1.33
C ILE A 50 -15.47 -1.54 0.77
N ALA A 51 -15.18 -0.91 -0.36
CA ALA A 51 -16.17 -0.12 -1.05
C ALA A 51 -17.27 -1.07 -1.53
N ASN A 52 -18.52 -0.80 -1.15
CA ASN A 52 -19.70 -1.48 -1.70
C ASN A 52 -19.94 -1.00 -3.14
N ASN A 53 -18.95 -1.18 -4.01
CA ASN A 53 -19.10 -0.92 -5.43
C ASN A 53 -19.99 -2.03 -5.97
N LYS A 54 -21.23 -1.70 -6.29
CA LYS A 54 -22.08 -2.59 -7.09
C LYS A 54 -21.34 -2.87 -8.40
N ALA A 55 -21.32 -4.13 -8.82
CA ALA A 55 -20.82 -4.50 -10.13
C ALA A 55 -21.50 -3.58 -11.17
N MET A 56 -20.70 -2.90 -11.99
CA MET A 56 -21.24 -2.13 -13.10
C MET A 56 -22.05 -3.10 -13.95
N GLN A 57 -23.37 -2.87 -14.05
CA GLN A 57 -24.17 -3.63 -14.98
C GLN A 57 -23.68 -3.29 -16.39
N LEU A 58 -23.08 -4.28 -17.04
CA LEU A 58 -22.77 -4.20 -18.46
C LEU A 58 -24.11 -3.99 -19.15
N SER A 59 -24.31 -2.83 -19.79
CA SER A 59 -25.52 -2.53 -20.55
C SER A 59 -25.51 -3.38 -21.82
N GLY A 60 -25.87 -4.64 -21.68
CA GLY A 60 -25.95 -5.64 -22.72
C GLY A 60 -26.80 -6.79 -22.18
N GLY A 61 -28.12 -6.64 -22.34
CA GLY A 61 -29.10 -7.57 -21.80
C GLY A 61 -28.85 -9.01 -22.25
N GLY A 62 -28.85 -9.90 -21.27
CA GLY A 62 -28.85 -11.34 -21.44
C GLY A 62 -29.01 -11.96 -20.06
N ASP A 63 -30.21 -12.46 -19.75
CA ASP A 63 -30.55 -13.12 -18.50
C ASP A 63 -29.55 -14.25 -18.20
N ALA A 64 -28.67 -14.03 -17.22
CA ALA A 64 -27.84 -15.07 -16.64
C ALA A 64 -28.49 -15.52 -15.33
N SER A 65 -29.23 -16.62 -15.45
CA SER A 65 -29.89 -17.39 -14.38
C SER A 65 -29.06 -17.43 -13.09
N ASP A 66 -29.74 -17.17 -11.96
CA ASP A 66 -29.24 -17.35 -10.59
C ASP A 66 -28.83 -18.81 -10.36
N ASN A 67 -27.57 -19.14 -10.57
CA ASN A 67 -26.91 -20.32 -10.01
C ASN A 67 -25.40 -20.08 -9.96
N ALA A 68 -24.97 -19.20 -9.07
CA ALA A 68 -23.55 -19.01 -8.75
C ALA A 68 -23.10 -20.04 -7.71
N GLU A 69 -22.91 -21.28 -8.15
CA GLU A 69 -22.10 -22.25 -7.42
C GLU A 69 -20.67 -21.68 -7.31
N SER A 70 -20.24 -21.41 -6.08
CA SER A 70 -18.92 -20.85 -5.80
C SER A 70 -17.84 -21.82 -6.25
N THR A 71 -17.13 -21.50 -7.33
CA THR A 71 -15.94 -22.26 -7.74
C THR A 71 -14.78 -21.91 -6.81
N PRO A 72 -14.18 -22.87 -6.08
CA PRO A 72 -13.04 -22.58 -5.23
C PRO A 72 -11.79 -22.34 -6.09
N ALA A 73 -10.98 -21.36 -5.71
CA ALA A 73 -9.71 -21.06 -6.35
C ALA A 73 -8.74 -22.25 -6.20
N ALA A 74 -8.14 -22.68 -7.31
CA ALA A 74 -7.11 -23.71 -7.33
C ALA A 74 -5.88 -23.28 -6.52
N ARG A 75 -5.31 -24.24 -5.78
CA ARG A 75 -4.13 -24.10 -4.92
C ARG A 75 -2.85 -24.31 -5.70
#